data_AF-A0AAJ1SNJ0-F1
#
_entry.id   AF-A0AAJ1SNJ0-F1
#
_cell.length_a   1.000
_cell.length_b   1.000
_cell.length_c   1.000
_cell.angle_alpha   90.00
_cell.angle_beta   90.00
_cell.angle_gamma   90.00
#
_symmetry.space_group_name_H-M   'P 1'
#
loop_
_entity.id
_entity.type
_entity.pdbx_description
1 polymer ?
#
loop_
_entity_poly.entity_id
_entity_poly.type
_entity_poly.pdbx_seq_one_letter_code
_entity_poly.pdbx_strand_id
1 'polypeptide(L)'
;LTEEYIIGAVGQLQFEVFQYRMLNEYNAEVIMSPMGHKIARWIDPEDLDEKMSSSRNILARDRFDQPLFLFENQFAERWFADKYPNVKLKSLM
;
A
#
# COMPACT_ATOMS: atom_id res chain seq x y z
N LEU A 1 0.81 -12.89 7.89
CA LEU A 1 1.01 -13.48 6.55
C LEU A 1 -0.35 -13.82 5.98
N THR A 2 -1.14 -12.82 5.63
CA THR A 2 -2.22 -13.04 4.67
C THR A 2 -1.54 -13.11 3.32
N GLU A 3 -1.68 -14.21 2.58
CA GLU A 3 -1.12 -14.43 1.23
C GLU A 3 -1.84 -13.56 0.17
N GLU A 4 -2.32 -12.38 0.57
CA GLU A 4 -3.15 -11.52 -0.25
C GLU A 4 -2.29 -10.50 -0.98
N TYR A 5 -2.43 -10.47 -2.30
CA TYR A 5 -1.78 -9.47 -3.14
C TYR A 5 -2.58 -8.17 -3.14
N ILE A 6 -1.89 -7.06 -2.84
CA ILE A 6 -2.45 -5.72 -2.92
C ILE A 6 -1.97 -5.07 -4.21
N ILE A 7 -2.89 -4.57 -5.02
CA ILE A 7 -2.57 -3.83 -6.25
C ILE A 7 -2.99 -2.37 -6.04
N GLY A 8 -2.05 -1.44 -6.21
CA GLY A 8 -2.30 -0.01 -6.20
C GLY A 8 -2.36 0.56 -7.61
N ALA A 9 -3.28 1.48 -7.86
CA ALA A 9 -3.44 2.16 -9.13
C ALA A 9 -3.80 3.63 -8.94
N VAL A 10 -3.45 4.47 -9.91
CA VAL A 10 -3.75 5.92 -9.90
C VAL A 10 -5.20 6.18 -10.35
N GLY A 11 -5.76 5.31 -11.19
CA GLY A 11 -7.13 5.44 -11.68
C GLY A 11 -7.81 4.08 -11.88
N GLN A 12 -9.15 4.11 -11.85
CA GLN A 12 -9.98 2.89 -11.90
C GLN A 12 -9.70 2.02 -13.13
N LEU A 13 -9.50 2.64 -14.30
CA LEU A 13 -9.26 1.93 -15.57
C LEU A 13 -8.07 0.96 -15.49
N GLN A 14 -7.05 1.25 -14.68
CA GLN A 14 -5.89 0.37 -14.56
C GLN A 14 -6.26 -0.99 -13.94
N PHE A 15 -7.26 -1.05 -13.05
CA PHE A 15 -7.76 -2.31 -12.51
C PHE A 15 -8.50 -3.12 -13.59
N GLU A 16 -9.34 -2.46 -14.38
CA GLU A 16 -10.08 -3.08 -15.48
C GLU A 16 -9.13 -3.64 -16.55
N VAL A 17 -8.10 -2.85 -16.92
CA VAL A 17 -7.05 -3.29 -17.83
C VAL A 17 -6.28 -4.47 -17.26
N PHE A 18 -5.95 -4.46 -15.97
CA PHE A 18 -5.27 -5.59 -15.32
C PHE A 18 -6.11 -6.87 -15.40
N GLN A 19 -7.39 -6.82 -15.02
CA GLN A 19 -8.30 -7.97 -15.08
C GLN A 19 -8.42 -8.51 -16.52
N TYR A 20 -8.58 -7.61 -17.49
CA TYR A 20 -8.63 -7.97 -18.91
C TYR A 20 -7.36 -8.69 -19.35
N ARG A 21 -6.17 -8.18 -19.00
CA ARG A 21 -4.89 -8.79 -19.38
C ARG A 21 -4.69 -10.15 -18.73
N MET A 22 -5.01 -10.30 -17.44
CA MET A 22 -4.90 -11.59 -16.75
C MET A 22 -5.76 -12.67 -17.42
N LEU A 23 -6.98 -12.32 -17.83
CA LEU A 23 -7.86 -13.26 -18.52
C LEU A 23 -7.35 -13.59 -19.94
N ASN A 24 -6.96 -12.59 -20.73
CA ASN A 24 -6.66 -12.80 -22.16
C ASN A 24 -5.21 -13.25 -22.43
N GLU A 25 -4.23 -12.78 -21.65
CA GLU A 25 -2.82 -13.14 -21.84
C GLU A 25 -2.42 -14.37 -21.02
N TYR A 26 -3.06 -14.58 -19.87
CA TYR A 26 -2.66 -15.62 -18.90
C TYR A 26 -3.76 -16.65 -18.60
N ASN A 27 -4.94 -16.52 -19.20
CA ASN A 27 -6.09 -17.40 -18.99
C ASN A 27 -6.46 -17.56 -17.49
N ALA A 28 -6.25 -16.47 -16.73
CA ALA A 28 -6.40 -16.43 -15.28
C ALA A 28 -7.53 -15.46 -14.90
N GLU A 29 -8.57 -15.99 -14.27
CA GLU A 29 -9.66 -15.18 -13.72
C GLU A 29 -9.25 -14.59 -12.37
N VAL A 30 -9.39 -13.28 -12.21
CA VAL A 30 -8.97 -12.56 -11.00
C VAL A 30 -10.19 -11.91 -10.34
N ILE A 31 -10.40 -12.26 -9.07
CA ILE A 31 -11.41 -11.62 -8.21
C ILE A 31 -10.70 -10.57 -7.36
N MET A 32 -11.13 -9.32 -7.46
CA MET A 32 -10.58 -8.22 -6.67
C MET A 32 -11.60 -7.76 -5.63
N SER A 33 -11.13 -7.62 -4.39
CA SER A 33 -11.92 -7.04 -3.29
C SER A 33 -11.47 -5.60 -3.05
N PRO A 34 -12.39 -4.61 -3.00
CA PRO A 34 -12.01 -3.24 -2.76
C PRO A 34 -11.50 -3.05 -1.33
N MET A 35 -10.30 -2.48 -1.18
CA MET A 35 -9.72 -2.13 0.13
C MET A 35 -10.05 -0.69 0.56
N GLY A 36 -10.83 0.02 -0.27
CA GLY A 36 -11.09 1.46 -0.12
C GLY A 36 -9.88 2.32 -0.48
N HIS A 37 -10.02 3.63 -0.32
CA HIS A 37 -8.93 4.56 -0.54
C HIS A 37 -7.87 4.41 0.55
N LYS A 38 -6.60 4.25 0.15
CA LYS A 38 -5.45 4.18 1.03
C LYS A 38 -4.35 5.10 0.53
N ILE A 39 -3.62 5.70 1.45
CA ILE A 39 -2.46 6.54 1.13
C ILE A 39 -1.21 5.74 1.39
N ALA A 40 -0.47 5.42 0.32
CA ALA A 40 0.80 4.70 0.42
C ALA A 40 1.95 5.67 0.69
N ARG A 41 2.81 5.32 1.66
CA ARG A 41 4.07 6.02 1.93
C ARG A 41 5.18 5.02 2.21
N TRP A 42 6.28 5.14 1.48
CA TRP A 42 7.49 4.39 1.77
C TRP A 42 8.19 4.96 2.99
N ILE A 43 8.88 4.08 3.70
CA ILE A 43 9.73 4.39 4.84
C ILE A 43 11.11 3.79 4.58
N ASP A 44 12.17 4.48 5.03
CA ASP A 44 13.50 3.89 4.95
C ASP A 44 13.58 2.67 5.91
N PRO A 45 14.11 1.52 5.46
CA PRO A 45 14.17 0.31 6.28
C PRO A 45 14.87 0.50 7.63
N GLU A 46 15.82 1.44 7.70
CA GLU A 46 16.57 1.79 8.91
C GLU A 46 15.70 2.50 9.96
N ASP A 47 14.65 3.21 9.51
CA ASP A 47 13.71 3.96 10.37
C ASP A 47 12.49 3.11 10.78
N LEU A 48 12.32 1.92 10.21
CA LEU A 48 11.16 1.07 10.45
C LEU A 48 11.25 0.32 11.78
N ASP A 49 10.27 0.54 12.65
CA ASP A 49 9.93 -0.38 13.75
C ASP A 49 8.55 -0.99 13.47
N GLU A 50 8.42 -2.32 13.53
CA GLU A 50 7.15 -3.03 13.31
C GLU A 50 6.03 -2.56 14.26
N LYS A 51 6.39 -2.05 15.45
CA LYS A 51 5.46 -1.46 16.43
C LYS A 51 4.82 -0.15 15.96
N MET A 52 5.32 0.43 14.87
CA MET A 52 4.70 1.59 14.22
C MET A 52 3.40 1.24 13.50
N SER A 53 3.18 -0.06 13.21
CA SER A 53 1.90 -0.56 12.70
C SER A 53 0.79 -0.42 13.75
N SER A 54 -0.40 0.00 13.32
CA SER A 54 -1.54 0.26 14.20
C SER A 54 -2.86 -0.07 13.49
N SER A 55 -4.01 0.17 14.13
CA SER A 55 -5.30 -0.01 13.45
C SER A 55 -5.56 0.97 12.30
N ARG A 56 -4.79 2.06 12.20
CA ARG A 56 -4.97 3.14 11.21
C ARG A 56 -4.04 3.04 10.00
N ASN A 57 -3.13 2.08 10.01
CA ASN A 57 -2.20 1.83 8.91
C ASN A 57 -1.92 0.34 8.77
N ILE A 58 -1.52 -0.07 7.57
CA ILE A 58 -1.08 -1.44 7.31
C ILE A 58 0.37 -1.37 6.89
N LEU A 59 1.26 -2.07 7.61
CA LEU A 59 2.62 -2.28 7.15
C LEU A 59 2.62 -3.32 6.03
N ALA A 60 3.10 -2.91 4.86
CA ALA A 60 3.23 -3.75 3.67
C ALA A 60 4.64 -3.63 3.11
N ARG A 61 4.96 -4.49 2.14
CA ARG A 61 6.20 -4.46 1.38
C ARG A 61 5.85 -4.39 -0.10
N ASP A 62 6.58 -3.56 -0.86
CA ASP A 62 6.42 -3.53 -2.30
C ASP A 62 7.14 -4.70 -2.99
N ARG A 63 7.10 -4.73 -4.32
CA ARG A 63 7.73 -5.77 -5.14
C ARG A 63 9.26 -5.83 -5.03
N PHE A 64 9.90 -4.81 -4.46
CA PHE A 64 11.34 -4.70 -4.25
C PHE A 64 11.71 -4.86 -2.77
N ASP A 65 10.81 -5.45 -1.97
CA ASP A 65 10.98 -5.67 -0.53
C ASP A 65 11.14 -4.37 0.27
N GLN A 66 10.74 -3.22 -0.29
CA GLN A 66 10.80 -1.95 0.41
C GLN A 66 9.56 -1.79 1.30
N PRO A 67 9.72 -1.42 2.59
CA PRO A 67 8.61 -1.26 3.49
C PRO A 67 7.82 0.01 3.16
N LEU A 68 6.50 -0.08 3.30
CA LEU A 68 5.60 1.05 3.17
C LEU A 68 4.41 0.89 4.10
N PHE A 69 3.83 2.03 4.49
CA PHE A 69 2.56 2.08 5.21
C PHE A 69 1.42 2.45 4.26
N LEU A 70 0.33 1.71 4.36
CA LEU A 70 -0.96 2.04 3.74
C LEU A 70 -1.86 2.68 4.79
N PHE A 71 -1.94 4.00 4.79
CA PHE A 71 -2.77 4.77 5.72
C PHE A 71 -4.23 4.79 5.26
N GLU A 72 -5.16 4.71 6.21
CA GLU A 72 -6.60 4.79 5.92
C GLU A 72 -7.05 6.15 5.36
N ASN A 73 -6.37 7.24 5.75
CA ASN A 73 -6.69 8.60 5.35
C ASN A 73 -5.52 9.55 5.69
N GLN A 74 -5.65 10.82 5.29
CA GLN A 74 -4.62 11.84 5.52
C GLN A 74 -4.45 12.21 7.00
N PHE A 75 -5.49 12.04 7.82
CA PHE A 75 -5.39 12.28 9.25
C PHE A 75 -4.49 11.22 9.92
N ALA A 76 -4.63 9.96 9.56
CA ALA A 76 -3.77 8.87 10.04
C ALA A 76 -2.31 9.09 9.64
N GLU A 77 -2.06 9.56 8.40
CA GLU A 77 -0.72 9.93 7.93
C GLU A 77 -0.11 11.06 8.78
N ARG A 78 -0.85 12.15 9.01
CA ARG A 78 -0.37 13.28 9.81
C ARG A 78 -0.11 12.88 11.26
N TRP A 79 -1.03 12.14 11.87
CA TRP A 79 -0.89 11.66 13.23
C TRP A 79 0.34 10.75 13.39
N PHE A 80 0.65 9.95 12.38
CA PHE A 80 1.86 9.13 12.37
C PHE A 80 3.13 10.00 12.33
N ALA A 81 3.16 11.02 11.46
CA ALA A 81 4.28 11.94 11.37
C ALA A 81 4.50 12.73 12.68
N ASP A 82 3.42 13.13 13.37
CA ASP A 82 3.50 13.79 14.67
C ASP A 82 4.05 12.86 15.76
N LYS A 83 3.67 11.58 15.72
CA LYS A 83 4.13 10.56 16.67
C LYS A 83 5.58 10.14 16.44
N TYR A 84 6.02 10.11 15.18
CA TYR A 84 7.36 9.69 14.77
C TYR A 84 8.05 10.78 13.94
N PRO A 85 8.42 11.92 14.54
CA PRO A 85 8.92 13.09 13.82
C PRO A 85 10.26 12.86 13.12
N ASN A 86 11.02 11.85 13.53
CA ASN A 86 12.30 11.49 12.92
C ASN A 86 12.14 10.61 11.69
N VAL A 87 10.95 10.03 11.47
CA VAL A 87 10.68 9.10 10.37
C VAL A 87 10.28 9.89 9.13
N LYS A 88 10.97 9.65 8.01
CA LYS A 88 10.63 10.29 6.73
C LYS A 88 9.71 9.40 5.90
N LEU A 89 8.47 9.85 5.72
CA LEU A 89 7.51 9.25 4.81
C LEU A 89 7.72 9.78 3.39
N LYS A 90 8.01 8.89 2.44
CA LYS A 90 8.19 9.22 1.02
C LYS A 90 6.91 8.95 0.24
N SER A 91 6.47 9.94 -0.55
CA SER A 91 5.44 9.73 -1.56
C SER A 91 6.08 9.22 -2.85
N LEU A 92 5.37 8.41 -3.63
CA LEU A 92 5.71 8.25 -5.04
C LEU A 92 5.50 9.63 -5.68
N MET A 93 6.57 10.21 -6.21
CA MET A 93 6.55 11.43 -7.03
C MET A 93 7.38 11.15 -8.27
#